data_AF-A0A969JRM4-F1
#
_entry.id   AF-A0A969JRM4-F1
#
_cell.length_a   1.000
_cell.length_b   1.000
_cell.length_c   1.000
_cell.angle_alpha   90.00
_cell.angle_beta   90.00
_cell.angle_gamma   90.00
#
_symmetry.space_group_name_H-M   'P 1'
#
loop_
_entity.id
_entity.type
_entity.pdbx_description
1 polymer ?
#
loop_
_entity_poly.entity_id
_entity_poly.type
_entity_poly.pdbx_seq_one_letter_code
_entity_poly.pdbx_strand_id
1 'polypeptide(L)'
;MTIADENIDLLQKIEAVITRVYRAHLEVKDIQVMRALDALTDCYRAEIRGHAPKQYSLPKPETLVFKHVKGTCEIGLGREQPKMKAALPIGVKTTDEIVSCLRQLRKSAERWNKRGGQQGYLNFISHYV
;
A
#
# COMPACT_ATOMS: atom_id res chain seq x y z
N MET A 1 -13.92 -19.62 1.89
CA MET A 1 -13.79 -18.15 1.90
C MET A 1 -12.38 -17.82 2.33
N THR A 2 -11.54 -17.44 1.37
CA THR A 2 -10.16 -17.02 1.64
C THR A 2 -10.21 -15.58 2.14
N ILE A 3 -9.43 -15.25 3.16
CA ILE A 3 -9.19 -13.89 3.70
C ILE A 3 -8.93 -12.82 2.60
N ALA A 4 -8.58 -13.27 1.39
CA ALA A 4 -8.43 -12.45 0.19
C ALA A 4 -9.70 -11.73 -0.26
N ASP A 5 -10.91 -12.30 -0.08
CA ASP A 5 -12.17 -11.65 -0.49
C ASP A 5 -12.57 -10.52 0.47
N GLU A 6 -12.29 -10.68 1.76
CA GLU A 6 -12.71 -9.74 2.79
C GLU A 6 -11.99 -8.38 2.72
N ASN A 7 -10.85 -8.32 2.02
CA ASN A 7 -9.97 -7.15 1.99
C ASN A 7 -9.77 -6.54 0.59
N ILE A 8 -10.53 -6.98 -0.40
CA ILE A 8 -10.38 -6.53 -1.80
C ILE A 8 -10.50 -5.02 -1.92
N ASP A 9 -11.45 -4.39 -1.22
CA ASP A 9 -11.68 -2.94 -1.31
C ASP A 9 -10.45 -2.14 -0.90
N LEU A 10 -9.77 -2.56 0.18
CA LEU A 10 -8.57 -1.88 0.65
C LEU A 10 -7.39 -2.14 -0.30
N LEU A 11 -7.23 -3.39 -0.77
CA LEU A 11 -6.19 -3.75 -1.73
C LEU A 11 -6.29 -2.90 -3.00
N GLN A 12 -7.46 -2.86 -3.64
CA GLN A 12 -7.69 -2.09 -4.86
C GLN A 12 -7.43 -0.60 -4.67
N LYS A 13 -7.81 -0.04 -3.51
CA LYS A 13 -7.56 1.37 -3.22
C LYS A 13 -6.09 1.68 -3.04
N ILE A 14 -5.35 0.81 -2.36
CA ILE A 14 -3.90 0.99 -2.23
C ILE A 14 -3.25 0.88 -3.61
N GLU A 15 -3.68 -0.05 -4.46
CA GLU A 15 -3.18 -0.17 -5.83
C GLU A 15 -3.50 1.08 -6.66
N ALA A 16 -4.72 1.64 -6.57
CA ALA A 16 -5.08 2.89 -7.24
C ALA A 16 -4.19 4.06 -6.80
N VAL A 17 -3.85 4.10 -5.51
CA VAL A 17 -2.98 5.13 -4.95
C VAL A 17 -1.54 4.97 -5.42
N ILE A 18 -1.02 3.73 -5.48
CA ILE A 18 0.31 3.45 -6.04
C ILE A 18 0.35 3.83 -7.53
N THR A 19 -0.68 3.45 -8.31
CA THR A 19 -0.82 3.82 -9.72
C THR A 19 -0.84 5.33 -9.91
N ARG A 20 -1.54 6.08 -9.05
CA ARG A 20 -1.52 7.55 -9.09
C ARG A 20 -0.12 8.12 -8.87
N VAL A 21 0.61 7.60 -7.87
CA VAL A 21 1.99 8.03 -7.61
C VAL A 21 2.89 7.70 -8.81
N TYR A 22 2.75 6.51 -9.40
CA TYR A 22 3.50 6.10 -10.58
C TYR A 22 3.20 6.97 -11.81
N ARG A 23 1.93 7.26 -12.10
CA ARG A 23 1.53 8.15 -13.20
C ARG A 23 2.09 9.58 -13.03
N ALA A 24 2.26 10.04 -11.80
CA ALA A 24 2.88 11.34 -11.50
C ALA A 24 4.42 11.29 -11.51
N HIS A 25 5.01 10.13 -11.21
CA HIS A 25 6.45 9.91 -11.08
C HIS A 25 6.84 8.60 -11.78
N LEU A 26 7.04 8.65 -13.10
CA LEU A 26 7.35 7.47 -13.92
C LEU A 26 8.72 6.85 -13.58
N GLU A 27 9.54 7.52 -12.79
CA GLU A 27 10.81 7.03 -12.24
C GLU A 27 10.65 6.04 -11.08
N VAL A 28 9.43 5.88 -10.55
CA VAL A 28 9.13 4.92 -9.48
C VAL A 28 9.35 3.50 -10.01
N LYS A 29 10.04 2.69 -9.20
CA LYS A 29 10.35 1.29 -9.47
C LYS A 29 9.65 0.39 -8.47
N ASP A 30 9.40 -0.86 -8.87
CA ASP A 30 8.77 -1.84 -8.00
C ASP A 30 9.57 -2.03 -6.70
N ILE A 31 10.91 -1.98 -6.74
CA ILE A 31 11.74 -2.10 -5.53
C ILE A 31 11.47 -1.01 -4.51
N GLN A 32 11.12 0.19 -4.98
CA GLN A 32 10.80 1.33 -4.15
C GLN A 32 9.40 1.17 -3.53
N VAL A 33 8.44 0.68 -4.32
CA VAL A 33 7.11 0.31 -3.81
C VAL A 33 7.22 -0.78 -2.75
N MET A 34 8.00 -1.82 -3.03
CA MET A 34 8.26 -2.95 -2.14
C MET A 34 8.83 -2.47 -0.79
N ARG A 35 9.85 -1.60 -0.79
CA ARG A 35 10.41 -1.00 0.43
C ARG A 35 9.42 -0.16 1.21
N ALA A 36 8.59 0.64 0.52
CA ALA A 36 7.55 1.43 1.18
C ALA A 36 6.50 0.53 1.86
N LEU A 37 6.09 -0.56 1.21
CA LEU A 37 5.15 -1.54 1.78
C LEU A 37 5.75 -2.29 2.98
N ASP A 38 7.03 -2.66 2.91
CA ASP A 38 7.76 -3.30 4.02
C ASP A 38 7.85 -2.35 5.23
N ALA A 39 8.20 -1.08 5.00
CA ALA A 39 8.25 -0.06 6.04
C ALA A 39 6.89 0.18 6.71
N LEU A 40 5.80 0.26 5.93
CA LEU A 40 4.44 0.38 6.48
C LEU A 40 4.04 -0.86 7.28
N THR A 41 4.35 -2.04 6.78
CA THR A 41 4.10 -3.30 7.48
C THR A 41 4.78 -3.31 8.85
N ASP A 42 6.02 -2.84 8.94
CA ASP A 42 6.75 -2.77 10.20
C ASP A 42 6.22 -1.69 11.14
N CYS A 43 5.74 -0.54 10.62
CA CYS A 43 5.07 0.48 11.44
C CYS A 43 3.84 -0.09 12.14
N TYR A 44 2.92 -0.71 11.39
CA TYR A 44 1.69 -1.27 11.95
C TYR A 44 1.94 -2.48 12.85
N ARG A 45 2.97 -3.29 12.56
CA ARG A 45 3.39 -4.37 13.48
C ARG A 45 3.96 -3.84 14.80
N ALA A 46 4.73 -2.75 14.77
CA ALA A 46 5.24 -2.12 15.98
C ALA A 46 4.08 -1.61 16.84
N GLU A 47 3.08 -1.00 16.20
CA GLU A 47 1.87 -0.53 16.85
C GLU A 47 1.07 -1.66 17.51
N ILE A 48 0.86 -2.79 16.82
CA ILE A 48 0.20 -3.99 17.39
C ILE A 48 0.93 -4.48 18.64
N ARG A 49 2.26 -4.35 18.69
CA ARG A 49 3.10 -4.76 19.83
C ARG A 49 3.19 -3.69 20.94
N GLY A 50 2.50 -2.56 20.80
CA GLY A 50 2.56 -1.45 21.75
C GLY A 50 3.89 -0.67 21.72
N HIS A 51 4.70 -0.83 20.67
CA HIS A 51 5.93 -0.08 20.49
C HIS A 51 5.69 1.19 19.67
N ALA A 52 6.49 2.23 19.93
CA ALA A 52 6.48 3.42 19.11
C ALA A 52 6.82 3.06 17.64
N PRO A 53 6.03 3.52 16.65
CA PRO A 53 6.26 3.22 15.26
C PRO A 53 7.64 3.75 14.83
N LYS A 54 8.41 2.91 14.14
CA LYS A 54 9.73 3.29 13.62
C LYS A 54 9.58 4.46 12.65
N GLN A 55 10.35 5.52 12.86
CA GLN A 55 10.45 6.61 11.90
C GLN A 55 11.29 6.15 10.71
N TYR A 56 10.65 5.92 9.57
CA TYR A 56 11.34 5.60 8.33
C TYR A 56 11.66 6.88 7.55
N SER A 57 12.94 7.22 7.45
CA SER A 57 13.42 8.22 6.50
C SER A 57 13.74 7.54 5.17
N LEU A 58 12.71 7.36 4.35
CA LEU A 58 12.86 6.80 3.01
C LEU A 58 13.32 7.89 2.02
N PRO A 59 14.21 7.57 1.06
CA PRO A 59 14.54 8.49 -0.03
C PRO A 59 13.35 8.67 -0.98
N LYS A 60 13.32 9.78 -1.73
CA LYS A 60 12.38 9.90 -2.85
C LYS A 60 12.79 8.89 -3.94
N PRO A 61 11.83 8.19 -4.59
CA PRO A 61 10.38 8.39 -4.53
C PRO A 61 9.65 7.46 -3.53
N GLU A 62 10.35 6.58 -2.81
CA GLU A 62 9.78 5.65 -1.82
C GLU A 62 8.93 6.36 -0.75
N THR A 63 9.36 7.54 -0.31
CA THR A 63 8.62 8.37 0.64
C THR A 63 7.21 8.75 0.14
N LEU A 64 7.06 8.97 -1.17
CA LEU A 64 5.77 9.36 -1.74
C LEU A 64 4.80 8.20 -1.66
N VAL A 65 5.23 7.02 -2.12
CA VAL A 65 4.44 5.79 -2.01
C VAL A 65 4.07 5.53 -0.56
N PHE A 66 5.04 5.61 0.35
CA PHE A 66 4.80 5.44 1.78
C PHE A 66 3.72 6.37 2.32
N LYS A 67 3.84 7.69 2.10
CA LYS A 67 2.89 8.69 2.63
C LYS A 67 1.49 8.49 2.08
N HIS A 68 1.37 8.25 0.77
CA HIS A 68 0.08 8.12 0.12
C HIS A 68 -0.62 6.82 0.52
N VAL A 69 0.09 5.70 0.55
CA VAL A 69 -0.47 4.42 1.01
C VAL A 69 -0.80 4.47 2.50
N LYS A 70 0.03 5.13 3.33
CA LYS A 70 -0.27 5.33 4.75
C LYS A 70 -1.63 5.99 4.94
N GLY A 71 -1.90 7.10 4.27
CA GLY A 71 -3.20 7.78 4.38
C GLY A 71 -4.38 6.88 3.99
N THR A 72 -4.22 6.00 2.99
CA THR A 72 -5.26 5.02 2.65
C THR A 72 -5.48 3.99 3.77
N CYS A 73 -4.41 3.53 4.40
CA CYS A 73 -4.50 2.63 5.55
C CYS A 73 -5.15 3.31 6.77
N GLU A 74 -4.82 4.56 7.08
CA GLU A 74 -5.43 5.31 8.19
C GLU A 74 -6.94 5.57 7.95
N ILE A 75 -7.35 5.82 6.70
CA ILE A 75 -8.78 5.84 6.33
C ILE A 75 -9.41 4.46 6.53
N GLY A 76 -8.73 3.39 6.14
CA GLY A 76 -9.20 2.02 6.36
C GLY A 76 -9.35 1.67 7.84
N LEU A 77 -8.50 2.21 8.71
CA LEU A 77 -8.60 2.08 10.17
C LEU A 77 -9.71 2.98 10.79
N GLY A 78 -10.36 3.83 9.99
CA GLY A 78 -11.32 4.83 10.48
C GLY A 78 -10.69 5.97 11.27
N ARG A 79 -9.36 6.14 11.23
CA ARG A 79 -8.62 7.19 11.94
C ARG A 79 -8.58 8.51 11.19
N GLU A 80 -8.66 8.44 9.87
CA GLU A 80 -8.74 9.59 8.98
C GLU A 80 -10.01 9.55 8.13
N GLN A 81 -10.54 10.73 7.78
CA GLN A 81 -11.63 10.84 6.82
C GLN A 81 -11.08 10.94 5.39
N PRO A 82 -11.72 10.30 4.40
CA PRO A 82 -11.33 10.47 3.01
C PRO A 82 -11.54 11.94 2.59
N LYS A 83 -10.49 12.56 2.03
CA LYS A 83 -10.53 13.96 1.56
C LYS A 83 -11.52 14.18 0.40
N MET A 84 -11.94 13.12 -0.28
CA MET A 84 -12.92 13.16 -1.37
C MET A 84 -14.19 12.41 -0.97
N LYS A 85 -15.34 13.11 -1.03
CA LYS A 85 -16.68 12.56 -0.73
C LYS A 85 -17.11 11.40 -1.65
N ALA A 86 -16.48 11.25 -2.82
CA ALA A 86 -16.79 10.21 -3.80
C ALA A 86 -15.95 8.93 -3.63
N ALA A 87 -15.12 8.83 -2.59
CA ALA A 87 -14.43 7.58 -2.32
C ALA A 87 -15.46 6.53 -1.87
N LEU A 88 -15.49 5.37 -2.54
CA LEU A 88 -16.21 4.18 -2.06
C LEU A 88 -15.92 3.97 -0.56
N PRO A 89 -16.85 3.48 0.26
CA PRO A 89 -16.53 3.19 1.66
C PRO A 89 -15.42 2.14 1.74
N ILE A 90 -14.38 2.39 2.54
CA ILE A 90 -13.52 1.30 3.03
C ILE A 90 -14.24 0.81 4.28
N GLY A 91 -14.67 -0.45 4.32
CA GLY A 91 -15.11 -1.03 5.59
C GLY A 91 -14.02 -0.86 6.63
N VAL A 92 -14.36 -0.52 7.87
CA VAL A 92 -13.36 -0.32 8.93
C VAL A 92 -12.57 -1.62 9.11
N LYS A 93 -11.26 -1.52 8.97
CA LYS A 93 -10.29 -2.61 9.07
C LYS A 93 -9.55 -2.52 10.39
N THR A 94 -9.18 -3.68 10.90
CA THR A 94 -8.23 -3.83 12.02
C THR A 94 -6.80 -3.65 11.54
N THR A 95 -5.89 -3.29 12.45
CA THR A 95 -4.47 -3.15 12.13
C THR A 95 -3.86 -4.45 11.58
N ASP A 96 -4.32 -5.62 12.04
CA ASP A 96 -3.91 -6.92 11.49
C ASP A 96 -4.36 -7.13 10.05
N GLU A 97 -5.58 -6.72 9.69
CA GLU A 97 -6.07 -6.76 8.31
C GLU A 97 -5.25 -5.82 7.41
N ILE A 98 -4.90 -4.61 7.88
CA ILE A 98 -4.01 -3.70 7.15
C ILE A 98 -2.66 -4.38 6.89
N VAL A 99 -2.05 -4.99 7.92
CA VAL A 99 -0.77 -5.70 7.80
C VAL A 99 -0.89 -6.87 6.82
N SER A 100 -2.00 -7.60 6.82
CA SER A 100 -2.26 -8.69 5.87
C SER A 100 -2.31 -8.17 4.43
N CYS A 101 -3.03 -7.07 4.19
CA CYS A 101 -3.14 -6.43 2.88
C CYS A 101 -1.78 -5.98 2.35
N LEU A 102 -0.99 -5.28 3.17
CA LEU A 102 0.34 -4.79 2.77
C LEU A 102 1.28 -5.94 2.39
N ARG A 103 1.25 -7.06 3.14
CA ARG A 103 2.03 -8.26 2.82
C ARG A 103 1.57 -8.91 1.51
N GLN A 104 0.26 -8.92 1.24
CA GLN A 104 -0.28 -9.47 0.00
C GLN A 104 0.16 -8.63 -1.21
N LEU A 105 0.06 -7.30 -1.12
CA LEU A 105 0.56 -6.38 -2.15
C LEU A 105 2.06 -6.54 -2.35
N ARG A 106 2.83 -6.68 -1.27
CA ARG A 106 4.28 -6.89 -1.33
C ARG A 106 4.65 -8.15 -2.10
N LYS A 107 3.92 -9.25 -1.88
CA LYS A 107 4.09 -10.51 -2.63
C LYS A 107 3.68 -10.38 -4.09
N SER A 108 2.60 -9.64 -4.37
CA SER A 108 2.18 -9.33 -5.74
C SER A 108 3.26 -8.53 -6.47
N ALA A 109 3.78 -7.48 -5.84
CA ALA A 109 4.85 -6.65 -6.38
C ALA A 109 6.12 -7.46 -6.66
N GLU A 110 6.52 -8.35 -5.76
CA GLU A 110 7.67 -9.24 -5.99
C GLU A 110 7.45 -10.18 -7.17
N ARG A 111 6.26 -10.80 -7.27
CA ARG A 111 5.91 -11.70 -8.38
C ARG A 111 6.01 -11.00 -9.73
N TRP A 112 5.41 -9.81 -9.83
CA TRP A 112 5.41 -9.06 -11.08
C TRP A 112 6.76 -8.42 -11.39
N ASN A 113 7.52 -8.02 -10.38
CA ASN A 113 8.89 -7.55 -10.57
C ASN A 113 9.79 -8.65 -11.16
N LYS A 114 9.68 -9.90 -10.67
CA LYS A 114 10.40 -11.05 -11.24
C LYS A 114 10.02 -11.35 -12.69
N ARG A 115 8.77 -11.07 -13.09
CA ARG A 115 8.26 -11.36 -14.43
C ARG A 115 8.48 -10.23 -15.44
N GLY A 116 8.36 -8.98 -15.00
CA GLY A 116 8.32 -7.78 -15.85
C GLY A 116 9.47 -6.78 -15.59
N GLY A 117 10.47 -7.14 -14.79
CA GLY A 117 11.61 -6.30 -14.50
C GLY A 117 11.32 -5.18 -13.51
N GLN A 118 12.08 -4.08 -13.58
CA GLN A 118 12.11 -3.04 -12.54
C GLN A 118 10.78 -2.29 -12.32
N GLN A 119 9.83 -2.38 -13.25
CA GLN A 119 8.51 -1.75 -13.21
C GLN A 119 7.39 -2.73 -13.59
N GLY A 120 7.65 -4.04 -13.50
CA GLY A 120 6.69 -5.07 -13.89
C GLY A 120 5.39 -5.02 -13.09
N TYR A 121 5.47 -4.74 -11.78
CA TYR A 121 4.27 -4.57 -10.95
C TYR A 121 3.52 -3.30 -11.29
N LEU A 122 4.22 -2.17 -11.38
CA LEU A 122 3.62 -0.87 -11.70
C LEU A 122 2.92 -0.88 -13.05
N ASN A 123 3.56 -1.49 -14.06
CA ASN A 123 2.95 -1.69 -15.37
C ASN A 123 1.77 -2.65 -15.30
N PHE A 124 1.82 -3.72 -14.51
CA PHE A 124 0.66 -4.58 -14.33
C PHE A 124 -0.52 -3.80 -13.77
N ILE A 125 -0.40 -3.22 -12.57
CA ILE A 125 -1.53 -2.54 -11.91
C ILE A 125 -2.03 -1.31 -12.69
N SER A 126 -1.17 -0.64 -13.47
CA SER A 126 -1.60 0.54 -14.25
C SER A 126 -2.57 0.22 -15.38
N HIS A 127 -2.62 -1.05 -15.83
CA HIS A 127 -3.56 -1.51 -16.87
C HIS A 127 -4.88 -2.03 -16.29
N TYR A 128 -4.90 -2.41 -15.01
CA TYR A 128 -6.07 -2.99 -14.35
C TYR A 128 -6.80 -2.01 -13.40
N VAL A 129 -6.19 -0.87 -13.08
CA VAL A 129 -6.71 0.17 -12.15
C VAL A 129 -6.70 1.56 -12.78
#